data_AF-A0A1V6YZB1-F1
#
_entry.id   AF-A0A1V6YZB1-F1
#
_cell.length_a   1.000
_cell.length_b   1.000
_cell.length_c   1.000
_cell.angle_alpha   90.00
_cell.angle_beta   90.00
_cell.angle_gamma   90.00
#
_symmetry.space_group_name_H-M   'P 1'
#
loop_
_entity.id
_entity.type
_entity.pdbx_description
1 polymer ?
#
loop_
_entity_poly.entity_id
_entity_poly.type
_entity_poly.pdbx_seq_one_letter_code
_entity_poly.pdbx_strand_id
1 'polypeptide(L)' 'MAMRVFTAFGPSKVEKKNDAIRFGAAQIASLALFTPALSHPEVIVQAVAARDHARASAFAKKNNIPDVRTSYK' A
#
# COMPACT_ATOMS: atom_id res chain seq x y z
N MET A 1 24.47 -9.68 -9.88
CA MET A 1 24.27 -8.70 -8.79
C MET A 1 23.04 -7.77 -8.98
N ALA A 2 22.06 -8.09 -9.85
CA ALA A 2 20.85 -7.26 -10.07
C ALA A 2 19.52 -7.92 -9.62
N MET A 3 19.53 -9.22 -9.35
CA MET A 3 18.32 -10.01 -9.05
C MET A 3 17.61 -9.61 -7.75
N ARG A 4 18.35 -9.24 -6.69
CA ARG A 4 17.77 -8.86 -5.39
C ARG A 4 16.96 -7.56 -5.45
N VAL A 5 17.39 -6.59 -6.26
CA VAL A 5 16.68 -5.32 -6.42
C VAL A 5 15.43 -5.54 -7.27
N PHE A 6 15.50 -6.40 -8.29
CA PHE A 6 14.37 -6.69 -9.18
C PHE A 6 13.20 -7.38 -8.45
N THR A 7 13.49 -8.33 -7.56
CA THR A 7 12.45 -9.00 -6.75
C THR A 7 11.68 -8.05 -5.83
N ALA A 8 12.26 -6.89 -5.49
CA ALA A 8 11.58 -5.87 -4.70
C ALA A 8 10.45 -5.17 -5.46
N PHE A 9 10.42 -5.21 -6.80
CA PHE A 9 9.38 -4.57 -7.62
C PHE A 9 8.25 -5.53 -8.03
N GLY A 10 8.42 -6.84 -7.83
CA GLY A 10 7.43 -7.86 -8.17
C GLY A 10 7.37 -9.00 -7.14
N PRO A 11 7.00 -8.72 -5.89
CA PRO A 11 6.92 -9.74 -4.85
C PRO A 11 5.73 -10.70 -5.06
N SER A 12 5.87 -11.92 -4.56
CA SER A 12 4.77 -12.89 -4.47
C SER A 12 3.68 -12.37 -3.54
N LYS A 13 2.42 -12.51 -3.95
CA LYS A 13 1.26 -12.09 -3.17
C LYS A 13 1.00 -13.11 -2.07
N VAL A 14 1.21 -12.72 -0.81
CA VAL A 14 0.99 -13.59 0.36
C VAL A 14 -0.38 -13.30 0.97
N GLU A 15 -1.03 -14.34 1.49
CA GLU A 15 -2.31 -14.23 2.20
C GLU A 15 -2.11 -13.48 3.54
N LYS A 16 -2.98 -12.52 3.86
CA LYS A 16 -2.76 -11.59 4.98
C LYS A 16 -3.18 -12.21 6.31
N LYS A 17 -2.37 -12.00 7.36
CA LYS A 17 -2.64 -12.50 8.71
C LYS A 17 -3.73 -11.65 9.38
N ASN A 18 -4.59 -12.27 10.19
CA ASN A 18 -5.69 -11.57 10.89
C ASN A 18 -5.20 -10.51 11.89
N ASP A 19 -4.03 -10.70 12.51
CA ASP A 19 -3.41 -9.73 13.44
C ASP A 19 -2.51 -8.69 12.76
N ALA A 20 -2.67 -8.50 11.45
CA ALA A 20 -1.79 -7.62 10.69
C ALA A 20 -1.98 -6.14 11.06
N ILE A 21 -0.86 -5.42 11.13
CA ILE A 21 -0.82 -4.00 11.45
C ILE A 21 -1.40 -3.21 10.27
N ARG A 22 -2.38 -2.35 10.59
CA ARG A 22 -3.08 -1.52 9.61
C ARG A 22 -2.46 -0.14 9.57
N PHE A 23 -1.96 0.26 8.41
CA PHE A 23 -1.39 1.60 8.22
C PHE A 23 -2.17 2.41 7.20
N GLY A 24 -2.15 3.73 7.41
CA GLY A 24 -2.56 4.72 6.43
C GLY A 24 -1.38 5.09 5.54
N ALA A 25 -1.61 5.23 4.23
CA ALA A 25 -0.55 5.55 3.28
C ALA A 25 -0.76 6.94 2.65
N ALA A 26 0.34 7.66 2.39
CA ALA A 26 0.34 9.02 1.85
C ALA A 26 0.97 9.08 0.44
N GLN A 27 1.36 10.26 -0.04
CA GLN A 27 1.82 10.51 -1.42
C GLN A 27 2.95 9.58 -1.93
N ILE A 28 3.72 8.93 -1.04
CA ILE A 28 4.81 8.00 -1.37
C ILE A 28 4.41 6.51 -1.27
N ALA A 29 3.12 6.22 -1.14
CA ALA A 29 2.59 4.89 -0.80
C ALA A 29 3.00 3.77 -1.76
N SER A 30 3.01 4.02 -3.08
CA SER A 30 3.22 2.94 -4.06
C SER A 30 4.52 2.20 -3.87
N LEU A 31 5.64 2.92 -3.85
CA LEU A 31 6.96 2.28 -3.87
C LEU A 31 7.37 1.79 -2.48
N ALA A 32 7.09 2.59 -1.44
CA ALA A 32 7.62 2.38 -0.11
C ALA A 32 6.72 1.49 0.77
N LEU A 33 5.41 1.47 0.54
CA LEU A 33 4.46 0.78 1.42
C LEU A 33 3.69 -0.32 0.69
N PHE A 34 3.22 -0.06 -0.53
CA PHE A 34 2.35 -1.00 -1.22
C PHE A 34 3.12 -2.23 -1.71
N THR A 35 4.27 -2.04 -2.35
CA THR A 35 5.11 -3.14 -2.81
C THR A 35 5.54 -4.07 -1.69
N PRO A 36 6.12 -3.61 -0.56
CA PRO A 36 6.45 -4.50 0.55
C PRO A 36 5.21 -5.11 1.22
N ALA A 37 4.07 -4.42 1.26
CA ALA A 37 2.82 -4.93 1.83
C ALA A 37 2.16 -6.05 1.00
N LEU A 38 2.64 -6.35 -0.21
CA LEU A 38 2.24 -7.54 -0.97
C LEU A 38 2.95 -8.81 -0.49
N SER A 39 4.23 -8.67 -0.10
CA SER A 39 5.07 -9.78 0.36
C SER A 39 4.93 -10.07 1.86
N HIS A 40 4.59 -9.06 2.66
CA HIS A 40 4.55 -9.17 4.12
C HIS A 40 3.10 -9.36 4.59
N PRO A 41 2.74 -10.56 5.08
CA PRO A 41 1.36 -10.85 5.50
C PRO A 41 0.96 -10.09 6.77
N GLU A 42 1.91 -9.50 7.48
CA GLU A 42 1.73 -8.76 8.74
C GLU A 42 1.31 -7.31 8.53
N VAL A 43 1.20 -6.82 7.28
CA VAL A 43 0.94 -5.42 7.00
C VAL A 43 -0.25 -5.26 6.05
N ILE A 44 -1.25 -4.48 6.44
CA ILE A 44 -2.42 -4.14 5.63
C ILE A 44 -2.47 -2.63 5.40
N VAL A 45 -2.57 -2.22 4.13
CA VAL A 45 -2.88 -0.84 3.76
C VAL A 45 -4.40 -0.69 3.83
N GLN A 46 -4.89 -0.10 4.91
CA GLN A 46 -6.33 0.03 5.17
C GLN A 46 -6.91 1.31 4.54
N ALA A 47 -6.15 2.41 4.61
CA ALA A 47 -6.60 3.72 4.17
C ALA A 47 -5.51 4.47 3.40
N VAL A 48 -5.92 5.33 2.48
CA VAL A 48 -5.01 6.27 1.81
C VAL A 48 -5.49 7.71 1.99
N ALA A 49 -4.58 8.63 2.27
CA ALA A 49 -4.87 10.06 2.38
C ALA A 49 -3.90 10.88 1.54
N ALA A 50 -4.42 11.81 0.74
CA ALA A 50 -3.59 12.75 -0.02
C ALA A 50 -4.21 14.15 -0.03
N ARG A 51 -3.35 15.17 -0.21
CA ARG A 51 -3.78 16.57 -0.37
C ARG A 51 -4.77 16.75 -1.52
N ASP A 52 -4.59 15.98 -2.59
CA ASP A 52 -5.49 15.94 -3.74
C ASP A 52 -6.37 14.67 -3.63
N HIS A 53 -7.65 14.87 -3.32
CA HIS A 53 -8.61 13.78 -3.16
C HIS A 53 -8.83 12.98 -4.45
N ALA A 54 -8.77 13.63 -5.61
CA ALA A 54 -8.94 12.95 -6.89
C ALA A 54 -7.80 11.95 -7.12
N ARG A 55 -6.57 12.33 -6.78
CA ARG A 55 -5.41 11.42 -6.81
C ARG A 55 -5.54 10.28 -5.80
N ALA A 56 -5.99 10.57 -4.58
CA ALA A 56 -6.20 9.55 -3.56
C ALA A 56 -7.23 8.50 -4.01
N SER A 57 -8.35 8.93 -4.61
CA SER A 57 -9.38 8.04 -5.12
C SER A 57 -8.90 7.19 -6.30
N ALA A 58 -8.20 7.81 -7.27
CA ALA A 58 -7.62 7.07 -8.40
C ALA A 58 -6.59 6.03 -7.91
N PHE A 59 -5.80 6.37 -6.89
CA PHE A 59 -4.85 5.47 -6.28
C PHE A 59 -5.52 4.31 -5.56
N ALA A 60 -6.57 4.57 -4.78
CA ALA A 60 -7.31 3.53 -4.08
C ALA A 60 -8.00 2.57 -5.05
N LYS A 61 -8.60 3.08 -6.13
CA LYS A 61 -9.19 2.25 -7.20
C LYS A 61 -8.15 1.36 -7.88
N LYS A 62 -6.98 1.91 -8.22
CA LYS A 62 -5.90 1.14 -8.87
C LYS A 62 -5.36 0.01 -7.98
N ASN A 63 -5.36 0.24 -6.67
CA ASN A 63 -4.70 -0.63 -5.69
C ASN A 63 -5.69 -1.42 -4.80
N ASN A 64 -7.00 -1.36 -5.06
CA ASN A 64 -8.06 -1.97 -4.27
C ASN A 64 -7.97 -1.64 -2.75
N ILE A 65 -7.74 -0.37 -2.42
CA ILE A 65 -7.70 0.10 -1.04
C ILE A 65 -9.12 0.47 -0.60
N PRO A 66 -9.61 -0.03 0.56
CA PRO A 66 -11.01 0.11 0.94
C PRO A 66 -11.40 1.51 1.44
N ASP A 67 -10.46 2.30 1.98
CA ASP A 67 -10.77 3.59 2.59
C ASP A 67 -9.91 4.74 2.00
N VAL A 68 -10.57 5.86 1.69
CA VAL A 68 -9.92 7.08 1.18
C VAL A 68 -10.27 8.22 2.13
N ARG A 69 -9.26 8.74 2.81
CA ARG A 69 -9.42 9.85 3.76
C ARG A 69 -9.02 11.16 3.09
N THR A 70 -9.84 12.19 3.28
CA THR A 70 -9.60 13.56 2.80
C THR A 70 -8.63 14.34 3.70
N SER A 71 -8.43 13.88 4.94
CA SER A 71 -7.56 14.50 5.94
C SER A 71 -6.72 13.42 6.63
N TYR A 72 -5.56 13.81 7.15
CA TYR A 72 -4.63 12.92 7.87
C TYR A 72 -5.06 12.59 9.31
N LYS A 73 -6.15 13.21 9.80
CA LYS A 73 -6.70 12.98 11.13
C LYS A 73 -7.63 11.79 11.20
#